data_AF-D7LGS8-F1
#
_entry.id   AF-D7LGS8-F1
#
_cell.length_a   1.000
_cell.length_b   1.000
_cell.length_c   1.000
_cell.angle_alpha   90.00
_cell.angle_beta   90.00
_cell.angle_gamma   90.00
#
_symmetry.space_group_name_H-M   'P 1'
#
loop_
_entity.id
_entity.type
_entity.pdbx_description
1 polymer ?
#
loop_
_entity_poly.entity_id
_entity_poly.type
_entity_poly.pdbx_seq_one_letter_code
_entity_poly.pdbx_strand_id
1 'polypeptide(L)'
;MEEKLSLIRLFYEPGVGMDAGYVIPSQDVLLTFINNFTGPINFGNTSSSSNLSGLDLSGNKFDGPIPESISKFLKLESLDISNNSFSGRFPTSLFKIPSLQWDL
;
A
#
# COMPACT_ATOMS: atom_id res chain seq x y z
N MET A 1 9.40 -21.96 0.73
CA MET A 1 10.08 -21.05 -0.22
C MET A 1 9.19 -20.66 -1.41
N GLU A 2 7.94 -21.14 -1.49
CA GLU A 2 7.00 -20.85 -2.60
C GLU A 2 5.85 -19.89 -2.22
N GLU A 3 5.61 -19.58 -0.94
CA GLU A 3 4.51 -18.70 -0.53
C GLU A 3 4.75 -17.21 -0.76
N LYS A 4 6.00 -16.76 -0.98
CA LYS A 4 6.31 -15.34 -1.20
C LYS A 4 6.00 -14.86 -2.63
N LEU A 5 5.77 -15.79 -3.57
CA LEU A 5 5.49 -15.50 -4.97
C LEU A 5 3.99 -15.46 -5.30
N SER A 6 3.10 -15.79 -4.34
CA SER A 6 1.65 -15.85 -4.59
C SER A 6 0.99 -14.47 -4.67
N LEU A 7 1.55 -13.44 -4.02
CA LEU A 7 0.95 -12.09 -3.98
C LEU A 7 1.35 -11.20 -5.17
N ILE A 8 2.53 -11.43 -5.79
CA ILE A 8 2.92 -10.71 -7.03
C ILE A 8 2.07 -11.17 -8.23
N ARG A 9 1.54 -12.41 -8.21
CA ARG A 9 0.72 -12.96 -9.29
C ARG A 9 -0.65 -12.29 -9.48
N LEU A 10 -1.11 -11.44 -8.56
CA LEU A 10 -2.32 -10.63 -8.77
C LEU A 10 -2.07 -9.34 -9.58
N PHE A 11 -0.82 -8.99 -9.87
CA PHE A 11 -0.45 -7.74 -10.55
C PHE A 11 0.31 -7.94 -11.88
N TYR A 12 0.45 -9.18 -12.36
CA TYR A 12 1.09 -9.47 -13.65
C TYR A 12 0.04 -9.70 -14.76
N GLU A 13 -0.37 -8.62 -15.42
CA GLU A 13 -0.98 -8.68 -16.75
C GLU A 13 0.16 -8.54 -17.79
N PRO A 14 0.50 -9.60 -18.57
CA PRO A 14 1.57 -9.51 -19.56
C PRO A 14 1.24 -8.45 -20.62
N GLY A 15 2.04 -7.37 -20.66
CA GLY A 15 1.90 -6.27 -21.62
C GLY A 15 1.54 -4.92 -21.02
N VAL A 16 1.19 -4.86 -19.72
CA VAL A 16 1.03 -3.59 -18.99
C VAL A 16 2.34 -3.30 -18.25
N GLY A 17 3.03 -2.23 -18.63
CA GLY A 17 4.21 -1.77 -17.90
C GLY A 17 3.85 -1.49 -16.44
N MET A 18 4.72 -1.88 -15.50
CA MET A 18 4.55 -1.67 -14.05
C MET A 18 4.73 -0.19 -13.65
N ASP A 19 4.02 0.72 -14.34
CA ASP A 19 4.31 2.16 -14.34
C ASP A 19 3.19 3.00 -13.69
N ALA A 20 2.21 2.35 -13.07
CA ALA A 20 1.18 3.03 -12.29
C ALA A 20 1.16 2.45 -10.88
N GLY A 21 1.33 3.30 -9.86
CA GLY A 21 1.27 2.95 -8.44
C GLY A 21 -0.11 2.52 -7.94
N TYR A 22 -0.79 1.67 -8.70
CA TYR A 22 -2.12 1.15 -8.41
C TYR A 22 -1.98 -0.07 -7.49
N VAL A 23 -2.53 0.06 -6.29
CA VAL A 23 -2.41 -0.93 -5.22
C VAL A 23 -3.83 -1.39 -4.88
N ILE A 24 -4.17 -2.64 -5.22
CA ILE A 24 -5.48 -3.25 -4.90
C ILE A 24 -5.31 -4.29 -3.78
N PRO A 25 -5.39 -3.88 -2.51
CA PRO A 25 -5.44 -4.83 -1.40
C PRO A 25 -6.82 -5.51 -1.35
N SER A 26 -6.85 -6.84 -1.47
CA SER A 26 -8.09 -7.64 -1.37
C SER A 26 -8.09 -8.68 -0.27
N GLN A 27 -6.97 -8.93 0.43
CA GLN A 27 -6.86 -9.86 1.59
C GLN A 27 -5.79 -9.40 2.61
N ASP A 28 -5.77 -10.08 3.77
CA ASP A 28 -5.15 -9.73 5.06
C ASP A 28 -3.82 -8.95 5.02
N VAL A 29 -2.84 -9.32 4.21
CA VAL A 29 -1.56 -8.59 4.15
C VAL A 29 -1.13 -8.37 2.71
N LEU A 30 -0.80 -7.13 2.36
CA LEU A 30 -0.23 -6.76 1.08
C LEU A 30 1.25 -6.39 1.24
N LEU A 31 2.11 -7.14 0.57
CA LEU A 31 3.56 -6.95 0.58
C LEU A 31 4.03 -6.63 -0.84
N THR A 32 4.41 -5.38 -1.08
CA THR A 32 4.99 -4.93 -2.35
C THR A 32 6.37 -4.30 -2.16
N PHE A 33 7.08 -4.68 -1.08
CA PHE A 33 8.36 -4.10 -0.72
C PHE A 33 9.50 -4.46 -1.68
N ILE A 34 10.48 -3.56 -1.82
CA ILE A 34 11.67 -3.71 -2.68
C ILE A 34 11.29 -3.98 -4.13
N ASN A 35 10.59 -3.02 -4.74
CA ASN A 35 10.28 -3.00 -6.18
C ASN A 35 10.70 -1.65 -6.80
N ASN A 36 10.39 -1.46 -8.08
CA ASN A 36 10.67 -0.22 -8.80
C ASN A 36 9.40 0.57 -9.11
N PHE A 37 8.35 0.46 -8.27
CA PHE A 37 7.11 1.20 -8.49
C PHE A 37 7.34 2.70 -8.32
N THR A 38 6.76 3.48 -9.23
CA THR A 38 6.93 4.93 -9.34
C THR A 38 5.59 5.66 -9.27
N GLY A 39 5.65 6.99 -9.18
CA GLY A 39 4.47 7.84 -9.20
C GLY A 39 3.68 7.85 -7.88
N PRO A 40 2.57 8.58 -7.84
CA PRO A 40 1.73 8.66 -6.65
C PRO A 40 0.96 7.36 -6.42
N ILE A 41 0.76 7.02 -5.14
CA ILE A 41 -0.08 5.87 -4.78
C ILE A 41 -1.53 6.15 -5.18
N ASN A 42 -2.18 5.13 -5.74
CA ASN A 42 -3.63 5.10 -5.91
C ASN A 42 -4.18 3.76 -5.39
N PHE A 43 -4.91 3.80 -4.27
CA PHE A 43 -5.57 2.63 -3.69
C PHE A 43 -6.82 2.17 -4.47
N GLY A 44 -7.12 2.79 -5.60
CA GLY A 44 -8.24 2.42 -6.46
C GLY A 44 -9.61 2.49 -5.78
N ASN A 45 -10.59 1.79 -6.37
CA ASN A 45 -11.91 1.61 -5.77
C ASN A 45 -11.90 0.49 -4.72
N THR A 46 -10.99 0.57 -3.77
CA THR A 46 -10.97 -0.31 -2.60
C THR A 46 -12.20 -0.04 -1.73
N SER A 47 -12.91 -1.13 -1.39
CA SER A 47 -14.03 -1.08 -0.45
C SER A 47 -13.53 -0.77 0.96
N SER A 48 -14.31 0.01 1.71
CA SER A 48 -14.12 0.20 3.16
C SER A 48 -14.27 -1.09 3.98
N SER A 49 -14.76 -2.17 3.36
CA SER A 49 -14.83 -3.52 3.94
C SER A 49 -13.55 -4.34 3.79
N SER A 50 -12.43 -3.75 3.36
CA SER A 50 -11.16 -4.45 3.22
C SER A 50 -10.71 -5.01 4.58
N ASN A 51 -10.31 -6.29 4.59
CA ASN A 51 -9.73 -6.95 5.76
C ASN A 51 -8.23 -6.76 5.89
N LEU A 52 -7.64 -5.86 5.10
CA LEU A 52 -6.21 -5.58 5.12
C LEU A 52 -5.75 -5.15 6.53
N SER A 53 -4.92 -5.97 7.15
CA SER A 53 -4.26 -5.75 8.43
C SER A 53 -2.79 -5.35 8.30
N GLY A 54 -2.13 -5.65 7.17
CA GLY A 54 -0.75 -5.21 6.91
C GLY A 54 -0.54 -4.64 5.51
N LEU A 55 0.15 -3.51 5.41
CA LEU A 55 0.53 -2.87 4.15
C LEU A 55 2.01 -2.50 4.16
N ASP A 56 2.82 -3.19 3.37
CA ASP A 56 4.25 -2.90 3.20
C ASP A 56 4.53 -2.46 1.75
N LEU A 57 4.78 -1.16 1.60
CA LEU A 57 5.17 -0.49 0.36
C LEU A 57 6.64 -0.10 0.36
N SER A 58 7.42 -0.54 1.35
CA SER A 58 8.77 -0.04 1.60
C SER A 58 9.74 -0.34 0.45
N GLY A 59 10.76 0.51 0.28
CA GLY A 59 11.80 0.26 -0.72
C GLY A 59 11.32 0.34 -2.16
N ASN A 60 10.45 1.30 -2.46
CA ASN A 60 9.98 1.62 -3.81
C ASN A 60 10.42 3.05 -4.20
N LYS A 61 9.90 3.55 -5.32
CA LYS A 61 10.11 4.92 -5.80
C LYS A 61 8.79 5.69 -5.89
N PHE A 62 7.82 5.36 -5.05
CA PHE A 62 6.58 6.11 -4.99
C PHE A 62 6.87 7.56 -4.61
N ASP A 63 6.15 8.49 -5.22
CA ASP A 63 6.29 9.92 -5.02
C ASP A 63 4.94 10.59 -4.68
N GLY A 64 4.95 11.92 -4.56
CA GLY A 64 3.74 12.67 -4.20
C GLY A 64 3.22 12.39 -2.78
N PRO A 65 2.01 12.86 -2.45
CA PRO A 65 1.41 12.67 -1.13
C PRO A 65 0.85 11.26 -0.93
N ILE A 66 0.89 10.79 0.32
CA ILE A 66 0.16 9.60 0.72
C ILE A 66 -1.35 9.92 0.64
N PRO A 67 -2.15 9.14 -0.11
CA PRO A 67 -3.57 9.44 -0.28
C PRO A 67 -4.36 9.36 1.02
N GLU A 68 -5.25 10.32 1.25
CA GLU A 68 -6.16 10.31 2.40
C GLU A 68 -7.07 9.06 2.42
N SER A 69 -7.28 8.42 1.26
CA SER A 69 -8.05 7.18 1.11
C SER A 69 -7.43 5.97 1.82
N ILE A 70 -6.20 6.05 2.33
CA ILE A 70 -5.61 5.04 3.21
C ILE A 70 -6.48 4.74 4.43
N SER A 71 -7.27 5.72 4.88
CA SER A 71 -8.19 5.56 6.01
C SER A 71 -9.38 4.65 5.73
N LYS A 72 -9.55 4.15 4.49
CA LYS A 72 -10.54 3.13 4.17
C LYS A 72 -10.17 1.76 4.74
N PHE A 73 -8.90 1.52 5.05
CA PHE A 73 -8.40 0.26 5.62
C PHE A 73 -8.58 0.26 7.13
N LEU A 74 -9.83 0.17 7.59
CA LEU A 74 -10.20 0.28 9.01
C LEU A 74 -9.63 -0.81 9.93
N LYS A 75 -9.12 -1.90 9.33
CA LYS A 75 -8.48 -3.02 10.03
C LYS A 75 -6.96 -3.03 9.90
N LEU A 76 -6.37 -2.00 9.27
CA LEU A 76 -4.93 -1.92 9.08
C LEU A 76 -4.23 -1.77 10.43
N GLU A 77 -3.37 -2.71 10.77
CA GLU A 77 -2.61 -2.77 12.02
C GLU A 77 -1.16 -2.32 11.81
N SER A 78 -0.58 -2.64 10.65
CA SER A 78 0.81 -2.33 10.29
C SER A 78 0.90 -1.63 8.94
N LEU A 79 1.68 -0.55 8.90
CA LEU A 79 1.97 0.23 7.70
C LEU A 79 3.47 0.52 7.61
N ASP A 80 4.11 0.01 6.56
CA ASP A 80 5.47 0.43 6.20
C ASP A 80 5.47 1.10 4.83
N ILE A 81 5.88 2.36 4.81
CA ILE A 81 6.03 3.19 3.61
C ILE A 81 7.44 3.75 3.48
N SER A 82 8.37 3.23 4.29
CA SER A 82 9.75 3.70 4.37
C SER A 82 10.50 3.50 3.05
N ASN A 83 11.63 4.19 2.89
CA ASN A 83 12.48 4.05 1.71
C ASN A 83 11.71 4.25 0.37
N ASN A 84 11.01 5.38 0.29
CA ASN A 84 10.28 5.88 -0.87
C ASN A 84 10.55 7.39 -1.04
N SER A 85 9.98 8.02 -2.07
CA SER A 85 10.12 9.46 -2.38
C SER A 85 8.84 10.26 -2.06
N PHE A 86 8.04 9.82 -1.07
CA PHE A 86 6.83 10.52 -0.65
C PHE A 86 7.12 11.98 -0.25
N SER A 87 6.17 12.85 -0.56
CA SER A 87 6.26 14.29 -0.31
C SER A 87 4.91 14.86 0.13
N GLY A 88 4.86 16.14 0.48
CA GLY A 88 3.63 16.76 0.97
C GLY A 88 3.37 16.50 2.46
N ARG A 89 2.12 16.68 2.89
CA ARG A 89 1.74 16.52 4.29
C ARG A 89 1.47 15.07 4.60
N PHE A 90 1.86 14.66 5.80
CA PHE A 90 1.45 13.37 6.34
C PHE A 90 -0.07 13.36 6.53
N PRO A 91 -0.79 12.37 5.99
CA PRO A 91 -2.25 12.41 5.94
C PRO A 91 -2.83 12.20 7.33
N THR A 92 -3.57 13.20 7.82
CA THR A 92 -4.20 13.12 9.14
C THR A 92 -5.28 12.03 9.20
N SER A 93 -5.77 11.54 8.05
CA SER A 93 -6.70 10.42 8.02
C SER A 93 -6.09 9.10 8.52
N LEU A 94 -4.76 8.96 8.57
CA LEU A 94 -4.13 7.80 9.21
C LEU A 94 -4.51 7.68 10.69
N PHE A 95 -4.66 8.81 11.39
CA PHE A 95 -5.11 8.83 12.78
C PHE A 95 -6.58 8.43 12.96
N LYS A 96 -7.34 8.27 11.87
CA LYS A 96 -8.72 7.77 11.90
C LYS A 96 -8.81 6.25 11.81
N ILE A 97 -7.69 5.56 11.57
CA ILE A 97 -7.64 4.10 11.51
C ILE A 97 -7.48 3.59 12.94
N PRO A 98 -8.52 2.97 13.54
CA PRO A 98 -8.51 2.63 14.96
C PRO A 98 -7.58 1.47 15.31
N SER A 99 -7.29 0.59 14.34
CA SER A 99 -6.43 -0.57 14.50
C SER A 99 -4.94 -0.27 14.31
N LEU A 100 -4.60 0.89 13.72
CA LEU A 100 -3.23 1.17 13.30
C LEU A 100 -2.35 1.38 14.52
N GLN A 101 -1.32 0.55 14.64
CA GLN A 101 -0.34 0.64 15.71
C GLN A 101 0.75 1.63 15.30
N TRP A 102 1.10 2.51 16.22
CA TRP A 102 2.19 3.47 16.06
C TRP A 102 3.31 2.99 16.97
N ASP A 103 4.38 2.45 16.39
CA ASP A 103 5.60 2.16 17.14
C ASP A 103 6.21 3.51 17.57
N LEU A 104 6.06 3.85 18.86
CA LEU A 104 6.67 5.02 19.51
C LEU A 104 8.08 4.70 20.02
#